data_AF-A0A4R6CQS2-F1
#
_entry.id   AF-A0A4R6CQS2-F1
#
_cell.length_a   1.000
_cell.length_b   1.000
_cell.length_c   1.000
_cell.angle_alpha   90.00
_cell.angle_beta   90.00
_cell.angle_gamma   90.00
#
_symmetry.space_group_name_H-M   'P 1'
#
loop_
_entity.id
_entity.type
_entity.pdbx_description
1 polymer ?
#
loop_
_entity_poly.entity_id
_entity_poly.type
_entity_poly.pdbx_seq_one_letter_code
_entity_poly.pdbx_strand_id
1 'polypeptide(L)'
;MIVKKSNSLNAFVILCMVMLLSVLLTGCQRIGGASPKTQSQSTTKQVSNNSSFKFYFGDVDQSAGIISAPVIISNSGKQDMTLVSKNFSLDIDGNRVKLLHVPGEANDFHVNMNSGDNWSNIISFYVGGRLSNADISRMKMIYTTDDGVEHVASNVSASKLNSILGNDSGDDSSSENAISSYYQNMKNYLKEQKENNSSSGGNTDSVNSLKDEFNDSKYDHLRTWMVVSYKDPSTVLIKVLNETNTDFTFNLNNLEFVDSSGEETKVASDYSSFQIDLLHGKSTTVVVPLESKLSKSNAPYQVKLLSDDNSSSDSDNDDNYFSTSATPYPIELAMNNATDYSSVFQAQPDELNDSSMQWGKGKISWSNDTLSISVSLSDVFSIKNDFTKYKLVGIERDGTKGDVESATDGAPSKVDNSQPADLKIKFSNLKNLKTYKKIYLQYGSKTLTRIK
;
A
#
# COMPACT_ATOMS: atom_id res chain seq x y z
N MET A 1 58.89 -39.41 -4.06
CA MET A 1 59.77 -38.89 -2.98
C MET A 1 59.62 -37.37 -2.94
N ILE A 2 59.11 -36.89 -1.81
CA ILE A 2 59.25 -35.54 -1.24
C ILE A 2 58.75 -34.32 -2.06
N VAL A 3 57.73 -33.70 -1.45
CA VAL A 3 57.14 -32.37 -1.59
C VAL A 3 58.18 -31.24 -1.59
N LYS A 4 57.93 -30.16 -2.36
CA LYS A 4 58.15 -28.79 -1.85
C LYS A 4 57.23 -27.77 -2.55
N LYS A 5 56.25 -27.32 -1.76
CA LYS A 5 55.42 -26.12 -1.93
C LYS A 5 56.22 -24.92 -1.39
N SER A 6 56.29 -23.78 -2.08
CA SER A 6 56.64 -22.51 -1.42
C SER A 6 56.13 -21.26 -2.16
N ASN A 7 55.26 -20.53 -1.45
CA ASN A 7 55.35 -19.09 -1.15
C ASN A 7 55.23 -18.05 -2.28
N SER A 8 54.06 -17.97 -2.94
CA SER A 8 53.65 -16.76 -3.67
C SER A 8 52.65 -15.88 -2.91
N LEU A 9 52.15 -16.30 -1.74
CA LEU A 9 51.06 -15.60 -1.04
C LEU A 9 51.52 -14.48 -0.08
N ASN A 10 52.78 -14.50 0.39
CA ASN A 10 53.29 -13.50 1.34
C ASN A 10 53.87 -12.22 0.71
N ALA A 11 54.12 -12.21 -0.61
CA ALA A 11 54.64 -11.02 -1.29
C ALA A 11 53.53 -10.02 -1.68
N PHE A 12 52.30 -10.50 -1.88
CA PHE A 12 51.17 -9.66 -2.31
C PHE A 12 50.55 -8.89 -1.14
N VAL A 13 50.52 -9.49 0.06
CA VAL A 13 49.96 -8.86 1.27
C VAL A 13 50.85 -7.70 1.79
N ILE A 14 52.17 -7.80 1.61
CA ILE A 14 53.10 -6.74 2.02
C ILE A 14 53.03 -5.54 1.06
N LEU A 15 52.78 -5.75 -0.24
CA LEU A 15 52.70 -4.66 -1.23
C LEU A 15 51.42 -3.81 -1.05
N CYS A 16 50.29 -4.42 -0.69
CA CYS A 16 49.05 -3.68 -0.43
C CYS A 16 49.09 -2.90 0.90
N MET A 17 49.83 -3.36 1.91
CA MET A 17 49.97 -2.65 3.18
C MET A 17 50.88 -1.41 3.10
N VAL A 18 51.82 -1.38 2.14
CA VAL A 18 52.73 -0.23 1.94
C VAL A 18 52.07 0.90 1.13
N MET A 19 51.06 0.62 0.27
CA MET A 19 50.34 1.67 -0.46
C MET A 19 49.26 2.39 0.36
N LEU A 20 48.75 1.79 1.43
CA LEU A 20 47.74 2.40 2.31
C LEU A 20 48.35 3.31 3.39
N LEU A 21 49.67 3.29 3.57
CA LEU A 21 50.37 4.13 4.55
C LEU A 21 50.92 5.45 3.98
N SER A 22 50.71 5.74 2.70
CA SER A 22 51.31 6.90 2.00
C SER A 22 50.35 8.05 1.64
N VAL A 23 49.16 8.13 2.24
CA VAL A 23 48.23 9.28 2.06
C VAL A 23 47.95 10.06 3.36
N LEU A 24 48.62 9.70 4.45
CA LEU A 24 48.70 10.53 5.64
C LEU A 24 50.16 10.96 5.83
N LEU A 25 50.50 12.17 5.35
CA LEU A 25 51.56 13.07 5.86
C LEU A 25 52.03 14.04 4.76
N THR A 26 51.40 15.21 4.67
CA THR A 26 52.14 16.46 4.41
C THR A 26 51.46 17.60 5.16
N GLY A 27 52.11 18.04 6.23
CA GLY A 27 51.79 19.28 6.93
C GLY A 27 52.27 20.52 6.17
N CYS A 28 51.72 21.64 6.65
CA CYS A 28 52.00 23.05 6.36
C CYS A 28 53.28 23.43 5.59
N GLN A 29 53.09 24.28 4.56
CA GLN A 29 54.00 25.40 4.31
C GLN A 29 53.22 26.64 3.85
N ARG A 30 53.46 27.75 4.56
CA ARG A 30 53.10 29.13 4.20
C ARG A 30 54.06 29.64 3.14
N ILE A 31 53.55 30.24 2.06
CA ILE A 31 54.23 31.32 1.33
C ILE A 31 53.18 32.38 1.00
N GLY A 32 53.45 33.62 1.41
CA GLY A 32 52.53 34.75 1.35
C GLY A 32 52.45 35.39 -0.04
N GLY A 33 51.26 35.87 -0.37
CA GLY A 33 51.00 36.92 -1.35
C GLY A 33 49.95 37.85 -0.75
N ALA A 34 50.31 39.11 -0.54
CA ALA A 34 49.48 40.11 0.13
C ALA A 34 48.48 40.77 -0.84
N SER A 35 47.23 40.90 -0.41
CA SER A 35 46.26 42.02 -0.60
C SER A 35 44.83 41.52 -0.86
N PRO A 36 43.76 42.28 -0.54
CA PRO A 36 43.51 43.19 0.58
C PRO A 36 42.43 42.63 1.53
N LYS A 37 42.31 43.22 2.73
CA LYS A 37 41.35 42.82 3.78
C LYS A 37 39.89 42.93 3.30
N THR A 38 39.25 41.78 3.11
CA THR A 38 37.80 41.65 3.33
C THR A 38 37.63 40.92 4.66
N GLN A 39 36.94 41.53 5.62
CA GLN A 39 36.51 40.88 6.86
C GLN A 39 35.61 39.70 6.48
N SER A 40 36.20 38.52 6.31
CA SER A 40 35.47 37.28 6.50
C SER A 40 35.19 37.19 7.99
N GLN A 41 33.97 37.56 8.38
CA GLN A 41 33.40 37.10 9.63
C GLN A 41 33.61 35.58 9.65
N SER A 42 34.53 35.13 10.49
CA SER A 42 34.52 33.78 11.00
C SER A 42 33.23 33.63 11.80
N THR A 43 32.13 33.34 11.12
CA THR A 43 31.10 32.52 11.72
C THR A 43 31.74 31.16 11.91
N THR A 44 32.39 31.00 13.06
CA THR A 44 32.35 29.72 13.76
C THR A 44 30.89 29.29 13.65
N LYS A 45 30.56 28.31 12.80
CA LYS A 45 29.28 27.62 12.89
C LYS A 45 29.31 27.05 14.30
N GLN A 46 28.75 27.80 15.25
CA GLN A 46 28.20 27.20 16.45
C GLN A 46 27.28 26.14 15.88
N VAL A 47 27.69 24.88 16.04
CA VAL A 47 26.76 23.76 16.07
C VAL A 47 25.87 24.08 17.26
N SER A 48 24.83 24.85 16.98
CA SER A 48 23.73 25.04 17.89
C SER A 48 23.11 23.66 18.00
N ASN A 49 23.42 22.94 19.08
CA ASN A 49 22.61 21.82 19.57
C ASN A 49 21.22 22.37 19.89
N ASN A 50 20.40 22.58 18.86
CA ASN A 50 18.99 22.90 18.93
C ASN A 50 18.25 21.57 18.72
N SER A 51 18.50 20.56 19.57
CA SER A 51 17.73 19.30 19.49
C SER A 51 16.36 19.54 20.11
N SER A 52 15.52 20.22 19.36
CA SER A 52 14.10 20.42 19.57
C SER A 52 13.23 19.41 18.80
N PHE A 53 13.88 18.44 18.16
CA PHE A 53 13.26 17.31 17.50
C PHE A 53 12.94 16.24 18.54
N LYS A 54 11.64 15.99 18.75
CA LYS A 54 11.19 14.86 19.57
C LYS A 54 10.57 13.83 18.65
N PHE A 55 10.89 12.57 18.89
CA PHE A 55 10.45 11.46 18.06
C PHE A 55 9.92 10.35 18.96
N TYR A 56 8.67 9.99 18.73
CA TYR A 56 7.93 9.01 19.49
C TYR A 56 7.36 7.96 18.56
N PHE A 57 7.24 6.75 19.06
CA PHE A 57 6.45 5.71 18.42
C PHE A 57 5.71 4.88 19.46
N GLY A 58 4.63 4.24 19.04
CA GLY A 58 3.78 3.41 19.91
C GLY A 58 3.97 1.92 19.69
N ASP A 59 2.99 1.16 20.16
CA ASP A 59 2.96 -0.28 19.97
C ASP A 59 2.85 -0.64 18.48
N VAL A 60 3.60 -1.66 18.10
CA VAL A 60 3.69 -2.11 16.72
C VAL A 60 2.73 -3.24 16.44
N ASP A 61 2.22 -3.25 15.22
CA ASP A 61 1.44 -4.36 14.69
C ASP A 61 2.12 -4.94 13.44
N GLN A 62 1.84 -6.20 13.11
CA GLN A 62 2.52 -6.89 12.03
C GLN A 62 1.65 -7.90 11.30
N SER A 63 1.73 -7.88 9.97
CA SER A 63 1.05 -8.82 9.10
C SER A 63 1.86 -9.02 7.82
N ALA A 64 1.90 -10.25 7.33
CA ALA A 64 2.57 -10.62 6.09
C ALA A 64 4.02 -10.09 5.92
N GLY A 65 4.82 -10.13 6.99
CA GLY A 65 6.21 -9.64 6.97
C GLY A 65 6.36 -8.12 6.95
N ILE A 66 5.26 -7.37 7.10
CA ILE A 66 5.26 -5.93 7.35
C ILE A 66 5.03 -5.69 8.84
N ILE A 67 5.76 -4.73 9.39
CA ILE A 67 5.55 -4.16 10.73
C ILE A 67 5.18 -2.68 10.57
N SER A 68 4.16 -2.23 11.29
CA SER A 68 3.69 -0.85 11.29
C SER A 68 3.69 -0.28 12.70
N ALA A 69 3.85 1.04 12.81
CA ALA A 69 3.85 1.75 14.08
C ALA A 69 3.23 3.14 13.93
N PRO A 70 2.44 3.60 14.92
CA PRO A 70 2.08 4.99 15.04
C PRO A 70 3.32 5.79 15.43
N VAL A 71 3.54 6.91 14.75
CA VAL A 71 4.68 7.79 14.94
C VAL A 71 4.21 9.21 15.19
N ILE A 72 4.89 9.91 16.10
CA ILE A 72 4.79 11.36 16.25
C ILE A 72 6.19 11.94 16.20
N ILE A 73 6.36 12.95 15.35
CA ILE A 73 7.53 13.82 15.36
C ILE A 73 7.07 15.21 15.77
N SER A 74 7.80 15.84 16.69
CA SER A 74 7.56 17.22 17.11
C SER A 74 8.73 18.10 16.72
N ASN A 75 8.48 19.17 15.97
CA ASN A 75 9.45 20.21 15.74
C ASN A 75 9.30 21.32 16.78
N SER A 76 9.74 21.10 18.02
CA SER A 76 9.69 22.12 19.08
C SER A 76 10.76 23.22 18.93
N GLY A 77 11.31 23.38 17.73
CA GLY A 77 12.48 24.20 17.42
C GLY A 77 12.18 25.65 17.28
N LYS A 78 13.13 26.36 16.65
CA LYS A 78 12.93 27.73 16.16
C LYS A 78 13.00 27.79 14.64
N GLN A 79 13.23 26.66 13.99
CA GLN A 79 13.45 26.54 12.56
C GLN A 79 12.51 25.48 12.02
N ASP A 80 11.98 25.74 10.84
CA ASP A 80 11.18 24.77 10.10
C ASP A 80 12.08 23.62 9.64
N MET A 81 11.48 22.45 9.43
CA MET A 81 12.17 21.27 8.98
C MET A 81 11.37 20.54 7.92
N THR A 82 12.05 19.75 7.10
CA THR A 82 11.39 18.84 6.16
C THR A 82 11.63 17.40 6.60
N LEU A 83 10.56 16.65 6.84
CA LEU A 83 10.61 15.22 7.04
C LEU A 83 10.70 14.52 5.70
N VAL A 84 11.61 13.55 5.60
CA VAL A 84 11.77 12.74 4.39
C VAL A 84 11.70 11.26 4.73
N SER A 85 10.79 10.54 4.09
CA SER A 85 10.59 9.10 4.24
C SER A 85 11.88 8.25 4.25
N LYS A 86 12.85 8.55 3.37
CA LYS A 86 14.13 7.82 3.25
C LYS A 86 15.02 7.86 4.50
N ASN A 87 14.77 8.85 5.35
CA ASN A 87 15.53 9.12 6.57
C ASN A 87 15.05 8.26 7.75
N PHE A 88 13.90 7.58 7.62
CA PHE A 88 13.44 6.60 8.59
C PHE A 88 14.15 5.24 8.41
N SER A 89 14.43 4.60 9.53
CA SER A 89 14.88 3.20 9.57
C SER A 89 14.44 2.52 10.86
N LEU A 90 14.29 1.20 10.79
CA LEU A 90 14.05 0.32 11.92
C LEU A 90 15.28 -0.56 12.11
N ASP A 91 15.94 -0.45 13.26
CA ASP A 91 17.08 -1.27 13.65
C ASP A 91 16.60 -2.43 14.52
N ILE A 92 16.83 -3.66 14.08
CA ILE A 92 16.51 -4.89 14.79
C ILE A 92 17.82 -5.68 14.96
N ASP A 93 18.36 -5.67 16.17
CA ASP A 93 19.63 -6.32 16.52
C ASP A 93 20.81 -5.97 15.58
N GLY A 94 20.91 -4.70 15.18
CA GLY A 94 21.95 -4.19 14.28
C GLY A 94 21.61 -4.31 12.79
N ASN A 95 20.50 -4.96 12.44
CA ASN A 95 20.00 -5.02 11.08
C ASN A 95 19.05 -3.84 10.82
N ARG A 96 19.49 -2.88 10.01
CA ARG A 96 18.70 -1.71 9.65
C ARG A 96 17.84 -1.96 8.42
N VAL A 97 16.53 -1.88 8.62
CA VAL A 97 15.51 -1.94 7.58
C VAL A 97 15.02 -0.53 7.27
N LYS A 98 14.86 -0.20 5.99
CA LYS A 98 14.29 1.08 5.57
C LYS A 98 12.77 1.03 5.56
N LEU A 99 12.15 2.20 5.62
CA LEU A 99 10.70 2.35 5.44
C LEU A 99 10.28 1.56 4.20
N LEU A 100 9.15 0.85 4.30
CA LEU A 100 8.65 -0.08 3.29
C LEU A 100 8.73 0.55 1.91
N HIS A 101 9.36 -0.13 0.96
CA HIS A 101 9.42 0.25 -0.44
C HIS A 101 8.90 -0.89 -1.31
N VAL A 102 7.87 -0.61 -2.10
CA VAL A 102 7.31 -1.56 -3.06
C VAL A 102 7.91 -1.27 -4.44
N PRO A 103 8.67 -2.20 -5.04
CA PRO A 103 9.31 -1.95 -6.32
C PRO A 103 8.30 -1.55 -7.40
N GLY A 104 8.56 -0.44 -8.08
CA GLY A 104 7.69 0.10 -9.13
C GLY A 104 6.58 1.02 -8.64
N GLU A 105 6.44 1.22 -7.33
CA GLU A 105 5.46 2.14 -6.75
C GLU A 105 6.17 3.34 -6.11
N ALA A 106 5.66 4.55 -6.35
CA ALA A 106 6.15 5.75 -5.68
C ALA A 106 5.53 5.81 -4.29
N ASN A 107 6.34 5.79 -3.24
CA ASN A 107 5.84 5.72 -1.86
C ASN A 107 6.65 6.55 -0.87
N ASP A 108 7.49 7.43 -1.39
CA ASP A 108 8.21 8.44 -0.64
C ASP A 108 7.31 9.63 -0.32
N PHE A 109 7.52 10.22 0.86
CA PHE A 109 6.91 11.49 1.27
C PHE A 109 7.97 12.51 1.69
N HIS A 110 7.59 13.79 1.54
CA HIS A 110 8.30 14.97 2.01
C HIS A 110 7.29 15.88 2.71
N VAL A 111 7.42 16.08 4.02
CA VAL A 111 6.47 16.89 4.80
C VAL A 111 7.22 18.07 5.41
N ASN A 112 6.80 19.28 5.09
CA ASN A 112 7.33 20.48 5.74
C ASN A 112 6.62 20.65 7.09
N MET A 113 7.41 20.82 8.14
CA MET A 113 6.94 21.06 9.49
C MET A 113 7.46 22.41 9.96
N ASN A 114 6.56 23.32 10.30
CA ASN A 114 6.99 24.59 10.86
C ASN A 114 7.48 24.39 12.29
N SER A 115 8.17 25.41 12.79
CA SER A 115 8.54 25.51 14.20
C SER A 115 7.29 25.52 15.10
N GLY A 116 7.11 24.44 15.88
CA GLY A 116 6.01 24.25 16.82
C GLY A 116 5.12 23.05 16.48
N ASP A 117 5.13 22.62 15.21
CA ASP A 117 4.20 21.63 14.68
C ASP A 117 4.54 20.21 15.14
N ASN A 118 3.52 19.35 15.19
CA ASN A 118 3.71 17.91 15.19
C ASN A 118 3.25 17.31 13.86
N TRP A 119 3.91 16.22 13.49
CA TRP A 119 3.48 15.36 12.42
C TRP A 119 3.18 13.99 13.02
N SER A 120 2.05 13.40 12.63
CA SER A 120 1.65 12.08 13.08
C SER A 120 1.18 11.23 11.91
N ASN A 121 1.59 9.97 11.89
CA ASN A 121 1.26 9.04 10.82
C ASN A 121 1.50 7.59 11.28
N ILE A 122 0.90 6.62 10.61
CA ILE A 122 1.32 5.21 10.67
C ILE A 122 2.36 4.96 9.58
N ILE A 123 3.56 4.51 9.96
CA ILE A 123 4.60 4.11 9.00
C ILE A 123 4.89 2.62 9.08
N SER A 124 5.46 2.07 8.01
CA SER A 124 5.65 0.62 7.85
C SER A 124 7.05 0.25 7.39
N PHE A 125 7.50 -0.95 7.75
CA PHE A 125 8.77 -1.55 7.34
C PHE A 125 8.53 -2.99 6.89
N TYR A 126 9.28 -3.44 5.87
CA TYR A 126 9.26 -4.85 5.47
C TYR A 126 10.40 -5.61 6.14
N VAL A 127 10.05 -6.52 7.05
CA VAL A 127 10.99 -7.32 7.85
C VAL A 127 11.05 -8.79 7.41
N GLY A 128 10.30 -9.16 6.35
CA GLY A 128 10.35 -10.48 5.69
C GLY A 128 9.63 -11.61 6.43
N GLY A 129 9.25 -11.42 7.69
CA GLY A 129 8.55 -12.43 8.47
C GLY A 129 8.01 -11.88 9.78
N ARG A 130 7.31 -12.72 10.55
CA ARG A 130 6.79 -12.32 11.87
C ARG A 130 7.93 -12.24 12.88
N LEU A 131 8.10 -11.07 13.49
CA LEU A 131 9.04 -10.87 14.59
C LEU A 131 8.48 -11.43 15.89
N SER A 132 9.37 -11.94 16.75
CA SER A 132 9.00 -12.35 18.09
C SER A 132 8.80 -11.12 18.99
N ASN A 133 8.04 -11.26 20.08
CA ASN A 133 7.90 -10.19 21.08
C ASN A 133 9.25 -9.75 21.66
N ALA A 134 10.23 -10.66 21.71
CA ALA A 134 11.58 -10.35 22.15
C ALA A 134 12.32 -9.47 21.13
N ASP A 135 12.13 -9.69 19.84
CA ASP A 135 12.75 -8.86 18.79
C ASP A 135 12.09 -7.48 18.73
N ILE A 136 10.75 -7.45 18.85
CA ILE A 136 9.97 -6.21 18.95
C ILE A 136 10.43 -5.36 20.14
N SER A 137 10.69 -5.95 21.31
CA SER A 137 11.13 -5.17 22.48
C SER A 137 12.55 -4.61 22.36
N ARG A 138 13.35 -5.10 21.40
CA ARG A 138 14.72 -4.63 21.14
C ARG A 138 14.83 -3.66 19.95
N MET A 139 13.77 -3.55 19.15
CA MET A 139 13.82 -2.70 17.95
C MET A 139 13.97 -1.23 18.31
N LYS A 140 14.64 -0.48 17.42
CA LYS A 140 14.79 0.97 17.56
C LYS A 140 14.36 1.63 16.26
N MET A 141 13.39 2.52 16.36
CA MET A 141 13.05 3.39 15.23
C MET A 141 13.98 4.60 15.23
N ILE A 142 14.56 4.91 14.07
CA ILE A 142 15.60 5.92 13.92
C ILE A 142 15.22 6.85 12.77
N TYR A 143 15.33 8.16 13.01
CA TYR A 143 15.26 9.18 11.99
C TYR A 143 16.64 9.85 11.85
N THR A 144 17.19 9.91 10.65
CA THR A 144 18.47 10.60 10.38
C THR A 144 18.21 11.95 9.74
N THR A 145 18.51 13.06 10.42
CA THR A 145 18.35 14.40 9.87
C THR A 145 19.35 14.67 8.73
N ASP A 146 19.11 15.73 7.95
CA ASP A 146 19.92 16.04 6.76
C ASP A 146 21.39 16.36 7.07
N ASP A 147 21.69 16.79 8.29
CA ASP A 147 23.05 17.00 8.80
C ASP A 147 23.71 15.69 9.31
N GLY A 148 23.01 14.56 9.20
CA GLY A 148 23.50 13.22 9.53
C GLY A 148 23.32 12.83 11.00
N VAL A 149 22.58 13.61 11.79
CA VAL A 149 22.33 13.29 13.21
C VAL A 149 21.22 12.24 13.32
N GLU A 150 21.49 11.17 14.06
CA GLU A 150 20.51 10.11 14.33
C GLU A 150 19.69 10.44 15.58
N HIS A 151 18.38 10.41 15.42
CA HIS A 151 17.40 10.51 16.50
C HIS A 151 16.71 9.16 16.68
N VAL A 152 16.89 8.56 17.85
CA VAL A 152 16.20 7.33 18.23
C VAL A 152 14.85 7.70 18.85
N ALA A 153 13.78 7.10 18.34
CA ALA A 153 12.45 7.31 18.84
C ALA A 153 12.30 6.78 20.28
N SER A 154 11.53 7.48 21.10
CA SER A 154 11.10 6.97 22.40
C SER A 154 9.85 6.11 22.22
N ASN A 155 9.91 4.84 22.63
CA ASN A 155 8.71 3.99 22.71
C ASN A 155 7.84 4.46 23.87
N VAL A 156 6.57 4.76 23.59
CA VAL A 156 5.61 5.30 24.56
C VAL A 156 4.26 4.61 24.40
N SER A 157 3.50 4.53 25.50
CA SER A 157 2.15 3.97 25.47
C SER A 157 1.21 4.77 24.56
N ALA A 158 0.18 4.11 24.03
CA ALA A 158 -0.87 4.76 23.25
C ALA A 158 -1.52 5.95 23.99
N SER A 159 -1.77 5.82 25.30
CA SER A 159 -2.29 6.92 26.12
C SER A 159 -1.37 8.15 26.14
N LYS A 160 -0.04 7.93 26.11
CA LYS A 160 0.94 9.03 26.08
C LYS A 160 1.00 9.66 24.69
N LEU A 161 0.93 8.86 23.63
CA LEU A 161 0.82 9.36 22.25
C LEU A 161 -0.43 10.21 22.07
N ASN A 162 -1.59 9.72 22.49
CA ASN A 162 -2.86 10.44 22.42
C ASN A 162 -2.81 11.74 23.21
N SER A 163 -2.11 11.77 24.35
CA SER A 163 -1.87 13.01 25.09
C SER A 163 -0.95 13.98 24.34
N ILE A 164 -0.03 13.52 23.50
CA ILE A 164 0.82 14.39 22.67
C ILE A 164 -0.02 14.96 21.53
N LEU A 165 -0.81 14.14 20.84
CA LEU A 165 -1.75 14.57 19.78
C LEU A 165 -2.79 15.56 20.32
N GLY A 166 -3.42 15.28 21.45
CA GLY A 166 -4.47 16.13 22.03
C GLY A 166 -3.98 17.47 22.61
N ASN A 167 -2.66 17.65 22.79
CA ASN A 167 -2.07 18.94 23.11
C ASN A 167 -1.81 19.79 21.86
N ASP A 168 -1.97 19.20 20.67
CA ASP A 168 -1.83 19.82 19.37
C ASP A 168 -3.20 20.09 18.76
N SER A 169 -3.99 20.96 19.42
CA SER A 169 -5.25 21.46 18.87
C SER A 169 -4.99 22.45 17.73
N GLY A 170 -4.12 22.07 16.79
CA GLY A 170 -3.45 22.95 15.86
C GLY A 170 -2.98 22.24 14.59
N ASP A 171 -3.79 21.35 14.04
CA ASP A 171 -4.03 21.38 12.59
C ASP A 171 -5.40 20.74 12.32
N ASP A 172 -6.38 21.58 12.00
CA ASP A 172 -7.52 21.19 11.20
C ASP A 172 -6.93 20.68 9.88
N SER A 173 -6.55 19.40 9.78
CA SER A 173 -6.66 18.74 8.50
C SER A 173 -8.13 18.84 8.15
N SER A 174 -8.48 19.82 7.33
CA SER A 174 -9.86 20.10 6.95
C SER A 174 -10.55 18.79 6.64
N SER A 175 -11.71 18.55 7.24
CA SER A 175 -12.54 17.37 6.99
C SER A 175 -12.72 17.11 5.48
N GLU A 176 -12.62 18.17 4.67
CA GLU A 176 -12.63 18.17 3.21
C GLU A 176 -11.60 17.23 2.54
N ASN A 177 -10.42 17.00 3.13
CA ASN A 177 -9.38 16.13 2.56
C ASN A 177 -9.32 14.74 3.20
N ALA A 178 -10.31 14.36 4.01
CA ALA A 178 -10.41 13.00 4.53
C ALA A 178 -10.81 12.01 3.42
N ILE A 179 -10.36 10.77 3.52
CA ILE A 179 -10.76 9.71 2.58
C ILE A 179 -12.28 9.46 2.62
N SER A 180 -12.92 9.69 3.77
CA SER A 180 -14.39 9.70 3.92
C SER A 180 -15.05 10.69 2.98
N SER A 181 -14.57 11.93 2.98
CA SER A 181 -15.03 12.99 2.07
C SER A 181 -14.83 12.60 0.60
N TYR A 182 -13.70 11.98 0.22
CA TYR A 182 -13.55 11.46 -1.15
C TYR A 182 -14.68 10.49 -1.55
N TYR A 183 -14.92 9.45 -0.74
CA TYR A 183 -15.92 8.43 -1.07
C TYR A 183 -17.35 9.00 -1.06
N GLN A 184 -17.65 9.92 -0.14
CA GLN A 184 -18.94 10.58 -0.06
C GLN A 184 -19.17 11.51 -1.26
N ASN A 185 -18.18 12.33 -1.61
CA ASN A 185 -18.21 13.22 -2.77
C ASN A 185 -18.42 12.44 -4.08
N MET A 186 -17.68 11.34 -4.27
CA MET A 186 -17.84 10.51 -5.47
C MET A 186 -19.20 9.82 -5.53
N LYS A 187 -19.74 9.36 -4.40
CA LYS A 187 -21.08 8.79 -4.31
C LYS A 187 -22.15 9.82 -4.69
N ASN A 188 -22.04 11.04 -4.18
CA ASN A 188 -22.96 12.14 -4.50
C ASN A 188 -22.87 12.52 -5.98
N TYR A 189 -21.66 12.71 -6.51
CA TYR A 189 -21.42 13.00 -7.92
C TYR A 189 -22.05 11.95 -8.86
N LEU A 190 -21.85 10.66 -8.59
CA LEU A 190 -22.45 9.58 -9.39
C LEU A 190 -23.98 9.54 -9.29
N LYS A 191 -24.55 9.93 -8.15
CA LYS A 191 -26.00 10.04 -7.97
C LYS A 191 -26.57 11.17 -8.81
N GLU A 192 -25.97 12.36 -8.76
CA GLU A 192 -26.38 13.52 -9.56
C GLU A 192 -26.25 13.26 -11.06
N GLN A 193 -25.17 12.60 -11.49
CA GLN A 193 -24.99 12.14 -12.87
C GLN A 193 -26.16 11.26 -13.33
N LYS A 194 -26.64 10.33 -12.49
CA LYS A 194 -27.77 9.46 -12.82
C LYS A 194 -29.10 10.21 -12.86
N GLU A 195 -29.32 11.12 -11.90
CA GLU A 195 -30.56 11.89 -11.78
C GLU A 195 -30.72 12.90 -12.93
N ASN A 196 -29.64 13.59 -13.32
CA ASN A 196 -29.62 14.52 -14.46
C ASN A 196 -29.81 13.81 -15.81
N ASN A 197 -29.24 12.62 -15.97
CA ASN A 197 -29.44 11.78 -17.15
C ASN A 197 -30.86 11.20 -17.23
N SER A 198 -31.51 10.93 -16.09
CA SER A 198 -32.87 10.36 -16.04
C SER A 198 -33.96 11.42 -16.20
N SER A 199 -33.66 12.69 -15.90
CA SER A 199 -34.65 13.79 -15.88
C SER A 199 -34.69 14.62 -17.17
N SER A 200 -33.81 14.35 -18.15
CA SER A 200 -33.67 15.17 -19.35
C SER A 200 -34.62 14.78 -20.48
N GLY A 201 -35.88 15.16 -20.32
CA GLY A 201 -36.64 15.78 -21.41
C GLY A 201 -36.28 17.26 -21.51
N GLY A 202 -35.16 17.60 -22.17
CA GLY A 202 -35.03 18.89 -22.86
C GLY A 202 -34.42 20.10 -22.16
N ASN A 203 -33.68 19.99 -21.05
CA ASN A 203 -32.76 21.06 -20.63
C ASN A 203 -31.44 20.48 -20.14
N THR A 204 -30.46 20.42 -21.04
CA THR A 204 -29.09 19.96 -20.77
C THR A 204 -28.30 21.06 -20.08
N ASP A 205 -28.53 21.28 -18.79
CA ASP A 205 -27.45 21.83 -17.97
C ASP A 205 -26.42 20.70 -17.85
N SER A 206 -25.29 20.86 -18.56
CA SER A 206 -24.25 19.85 -18.68
C SER A 206 -23.77 19.44 -17.29
N VAL A 207 -23.81 18.15 -16.96
CA VAL A 207 -23.27 17.69 -15.68
C VAL A 207 -21.78 18.04 -15.61
N ASN A 208 -21.35 18.63 -14.49
CA ASN A 208 -19.97 19.06 -14.30
C ASN A 208 -19.01 17.88 -14.51
N SER A 209 -17.90 18.13 -15.21
CA SER A 209 -16.83 17.13 -15.28
C SER A 209 -16.17 17.00 -13.89
N LEU A 210 -15.46 15.90 -13.62
CA LEU A 210 -14.68 15.76 -12.38
C LEU A 210 -13.71 16.94 -12.18
N LYS A 211 -13.14 17.44 -13.27
CA LYS A 211 -12.26 18.61 -13.25
C LYS A 211 -13.00 19.87 -12.80
N ASP A 212 -14.24 20.08 -13.24
CA ASP A 212 -14.99 21.28 -12.90
C ASP A 212 -15.56 21.20 -11.48
N GLU A 213 -15.97 20.00 -11.06
CA GLU A 213 -16.54 19.75 -9.73
C GLU A 213 -15.50 19.75 -8.61
N PHE A 214 -14.39 19.03 -8.81
CA PHE A 214 -13.38 18.78 -7.77
C PHE A 214 -12.06 19.50 -8.02
N ASN A 215 -11.96 20.31 -9.08
CA ASN A 215 -10.68 20.85 -9.56
C ASN A 215 -9.62 19.76 -9.84
N ASP A 216 -10.07 18.52 -10.08
CA ASP A 216 -9.21 17.38 -10.33
C ASP A 216 -9.81 16.45 -11.40
N SER A 217 -9.17 16.43 -12.57
CA SER A 217 -9.57 15.55 -13.68
C SER A 217 -9.38 14.05 -13.39
N LYS A 218 -8.65 13.71 -12.33
CA LYS A 218 -8.34 12.34 -11.91
C LYS A 218 -8.93 12.05 -10.52
N TYR A 219 -9.92 12.81 -10.08
CA TYR A 219 -10.47 12.65 -8.73
C TYR A 219 -10.93 11.20 -8.48
N ASP A 220 -11.49 10.52 -9.48
CA ASP A 220 -11.91 9.11 -9.39
C ASP A 220 -10.77 8.07 -9.43
N HIS A 221 -9.50 8.49 -9.42
CA HIS A 221 -8.32 7.61 -9.45
C HIS A 221 -7.76 7.31 -8.05
N LEU A 222 -8.61 7.21 -7.02
CA LEU A 222 -8.22 6.68 -5.71
C LEU A 222 -8.61 5.20 -5.60
N ARG A 223 -7.68 4.36 -5.17
CA ARG A 223 -7.90 2.92 -4.95
C ARG A 223 -7.45 2.51 -3.57
N THR A 224 -8.26 1.70 -2.89
CA THR A 224 -7.97 1.19 -1.55
C THR A 224 -8.29 -0.29 -1.49
N TRP A 225 -7.32 -1.07 -1.03
CA TRP A 225 -7.42 -2.50 -0.80
C TRP A 225 -7.07 -2.83 0.63
N MET A 226 -7.82 -3.75 1.20
CA MET A 226 -7.64 -4.24 2.55
C MET A 226 -7.53 -5.76 2.52
N VAL A 227 -6.58 -6.29 3.28
CA VAL A 227 -6.37 -7.74 3.39
C VAL A 227 -6.26 -8.14 4.85
N VAL A 228 -7.07 -9.14 5.23
CA VAL A 228 -7.03 -9.75 6.55
C VAL A 228 -6.53 -11.18 6.42
N SER A 229 -5.50 -11.54 7.19
CA SER A 229 -5.00 -12.91 7.19
C SER A 229 -5.86 -13.80 8.07
N TYR A 230 -6.26 -14.98 7.60
CA TYR A 230 -6.93 -15.98 8.45
C TYR A 230 -6.04 -16.46 9.59
N LYS A 231 -4.71 -16.28 9.48
CA LYS A 231 -3.74 -16.60 10.54
C LYS A 231 -3.60 -15.49 11.58
N ASP A 232 -3.89 -14.25 11.19
CA ASP A 232 -3.88 -13.09 12.08
C ASP A 232 -5.11 -12.18 11.82
N PRO A 233 -6.30 -12.64 12.20
CA PRO A 233 -7.56 -11.96 11.88
C PRO A 233 -7.81 -10.71 12.74
N SER A 234 -6.91 -10.39 13.68
CA SER A 234 -6.93 -9.19 14.52
C SER A 234 -6.28 -7.98 13.86
N THR A 235 -5.81 -8.12 12.62
CA THR A 235 -5.01 -7.10 11.93
C THR A 235 -5.50 -6.97 10.50
N VAL A 236 -5.52 -5.75 9.98
CA VAL A 236 -5.81 -5.47 8.58
C VAL A 236 -4.60 -4.81 7.94
N LEU A 237 -4.17 -5.36 6.79
CA LEU A 237 -3.21 -4.69 5.93
C LEU A 237 -3.98 -3.80 4.96
N ILE A 238 -3.75 -2.50 5.02
CA ILE A 238 -4.37 -1.49 4.17
C ILE A 238 -3.33 -1.04 3.14
N LYS A 239 -3.69 -1.10 1.86
CA LYS A 239 -2.93 -0.52 0.76
C LYS A 239 -3.78 0.51 0.05
N VAL A 240 -3.24 1.71 -0.11
CA VAL A 240 -3.86 2.80 -0.87
C VAL A 240 -2.95 3.17 -2.01
N LEU A 241 -3.53 3.40 -3.19
CA LEU A 241 -2.88 4.04 -4.32
C LEU A 241 -3.67 5.31 -4.65
N ASN A 242 -3.05 6.46 -4.45
CA ASN A 242 -3.63 7.76 -4.76
C ASN A 242 -3.05 8.27 -6.09
N GLU A 243 -3.79 8.08 -7.19
CA GLU A 243 -3.43 8.61 -8.51
C GLU A 243 -4.20 9.89 -8.87
N THR A 244 -4.91 10.45 -7.89
CA THR A 244 -5.55 11.77 -7.98
C THR A 244 -4.49 12.88 -7.95
N ASN A 245 -4.91 14.14 -8.09
CA ASN A 245 -4.04 15.31 -7.87
C ASN A 245 -4.23 15.93 -6.48
N THR A 246 -4.96 15.26 -5.59
CA THR A 246 -5.31 15.73 -4.25
C THR A 246 -4.66 14.85 -3.19
N ASP A 247 -4.06 15.47 -2.16
CA ASP A 247 -3.60 14.76 -0.97
C ASP A 247 -4.80 14.45 -0.07
N PHE A 248 -4.86 13.23 0.46
CA PHE A 248 -5.89 12.84 1.42
C PHE A 248 -5.28 12.37 2.74
N THR A 249 -6.11 12.31 3.77
CA THR A 249 -5.81 11.64 5.03
C THR A 249 -6.77 10.47 5.25
N PHE A 250 -6.24 9.33 5.72
CA PHE A 250 -7.05 8.22 6.19
C PHE A 250 -7.13 8.27 7.71
N ASN A 251 -8.20 8.86 8.24
CA ASN A 251 -8.46 8.88 9.68
C ASN A 251 -8.93 7.49 10.14
N LEU A 252 -8.17 6.84 11.05
CA LEU A 252 -8.42 5.45 11.41
C LEU A 252 -9.66 5.25 12.28
N ASN A 253 -10.07 6.27 13.05
CA ASN A 253 -11.34 6.29 13.77
C ASN A 253 -12.57 6.27 12.85
N ASN A 254 -12.43 6.63 11.57
CA ASN A 254 -13.54 6.65 10.62
C ASN A 254 -13.78 5.27 9.98
N LEU A 255 -12.99 4.25 10.29
CA LEU A 255 -13.05 2.94 9.63
C LEU A 255 -13.84 1.90 10.43
N GLU A 256 -14.80 1.27 9.77
CA GLU A 256 -15.58 0.16 10.32
C GLU A 256 -15.71 -1.01 9.33
N PHE A 257 -15.66 -2.22 9.88
CA PHE A 257 -15.96 -3.48 9.19
C PHE A 257 -17.29 -4.02 9.71
N VAL A 258 -18.25 -4.27 8.82
CA VAL A 258 -19.57 -4.80 9.19
C VAL A 258 -19.77 -6.17 8.57
N ASP A 259 -20.06 -7.16 9.39
CA ASP A 259 -20.24 -8.54 8.94
C ASP A 259 -21.66 -8.82 8.41
N SER A 260 -21.88 -10.03 7.92
CA SER A 260 -23.19 -10.43 7.36
C SER A 260 -24.35 -10.44 8.38
N SER A 261 -24.05 -10.50 9.69
CA SER A 261 -25.03 -10.37 10.78
C SER A 261 -25.25 -8.92 11.21
N GLY A 262 -24.45 -7.98 10.70
CA GLY A 262 -24.49 -6.58 11.12
C GLY A 262 -23.60 -6.27 12.32
N GLU A 263 -22.75 -7.20 12.75
CA GLU A 263 -21.78 -6.93 13.82
C GLU A 263 -20.66 -6.03 13.30
N GLU A 264 -20.33 -5.02 14.07
CA GLU A 264 -19.35 -3.98 13.75
C GLU A 264 -18.00 -4.32 14.38
N THR A 265 -16.93 -3.98 13.69
CA THR A 265 -15.57 -4.05 14.23
C THR A 265 -14.79 -2.84 13.73
N LYS A 266 -14.24 -2.08 14.67
CA LYS A 266 -13.46 -0.86 14.45
C LYS A 266 -11.97 -1.09 14.65
N VAL A 267 -11.19 -0.07 14.34
CA VAL A 267 -9.74 -0.03 14.64
C VAL A 267 -9.52 -0.04 16.15
N ALA A 268 -8.49 -0.74 16.61
CA ALA A 268 -8.14 -0.77 18.04
C ALA A 268 -7.85 0.64 18.59
N SER A 269 -8.20 0.88 19.85
CA SER A 269 -8.08 2.20 20.51
C SER A 269 -6.68 2.81 20.48
N ASP A 270 -5.66 1.98 20.39
CA ASP A 270 -4.26 2.41 20.40
C ASP A 270 -3.83 3.01 19.05
N TYR A 271 -4.61 2.78 18.00
CA TYR A 271 -4.39 3.28 16.64
C TYR A 271 -5.49 4.24 16.17
N SER A 272 -6.67 4.23 16.79
CA SER A 272 -7.84 4.95 16.26
C SER A 272 -7.68 6.46 16.15
N SER A 273 -6.84 7.08 16.98
CA SER A 273 -6.54 8.52 16.95
C SER A 273 -5.55 8.94 15.87
N PHE A 274 -4.94 7.98 15.17
CA PHE A 274 -3.93 8.25 14.15
C PHE A 274 -4.54 8.31 12.76
N GLN A 275 -3.80 8.94 11.86
CA GLN A 275 -4.11 9.00 10.45
C GLN A 275 -3.03 8.33 9.59
N ILE A 276 -3.35 8.09 8.33
CA ILE A 276 -2.40 7.72 7.30
C ILE A 276 -2.37 8.83 6.26
N ASP A 277 -1.20 9.39 5.98
CA ASP A 277 -1.07 10.37 4.88
C ASP A 277 -1.13 9.65 3.53
N LEU A 278 -2.01 10.12 2.65
CA LEU A 278 -2.25 9.59 1.31
C LEU A 278 -1.86 10.63 0.27
N LEU A 279 -0.56 10.79 0.05
CA LEU A 279 -0.05 11.79 -0.88
C LEU A 279 -0.40 11.46 -2.34
N HIS A 280 -0.69 12.48 -3.12
CA HIS A 280 -1.02 12.41 -4.52
C HIS A 280 0.11 11.79 -5.36
N GLY A 281 -0.24 10.91 -6.28
CA GLY A 281 0.70 10.12 -7.07
C GLY A 281 1.51 9.08 -6.28
N LYS A 282 1.15 8.80 -5.02
CA LYS A 282 1.87 7.84 -4.16
C LYS A 282 1.01 6.65 -3.75
N SER A 283 1.69 5.61 -3.30
CA SER A 283 1.11 4.43 -2.65
C SER A 283 1.54 4.35 -1.20
N THR A 284 0.63 3.96 -0.31
CA THR A 284 0.92 3.69 1.10
C THR A 284 0.47 2.28 1.45
N THR A 285 1.23 1.57 2.29
CA THR A 285 0.84 0.26 2.83
C THR A 285 1.12 0.25 4.33
N VAL A 286 0.10 -0.06 5.12
CA VAL A 286 0.17 -0.14 6.58
C VAL A 286 -0.55 -1.36 7.12
N VAL A 287 -0.18 -1.77 8.32
CA VAL A 287 -0.88 -2.77 9.12
C VAL A 287 -1.52 -2.05 10.29
N VAL A 288 -2.80 -2.30 10.52
CA VAL A 288 -3.60 -1.67 11.57
C VAL A 288 -4.28 -2.75 12.41
N PRO A 289 -4.15 -2.72 13.74
CA PRO A 289 -4.86 -3.64 14.63
C PRO A 289 -6.35 -3.28 14.72
N LEU A 290 -7.17 -4.30 14.86
CA LEU A 290 -8.61 -4.21 15.04
C LEU A 290 -8.99 -4.48 16.50
N GLU A 291 -10.10 -3.92 16.97
CA GLU A 291 -10.59 -4.17 18.33
C GLU A 291 -11.01 -5.63 18.55
N SER A 292 -11.39 -6.32 17.46
CA SER A 292 -11.84 -7.71 17.47
C SER A 292 -11.38 -8.45 16.20
N LYS A 293 -11.48 -9.78 16.21
CA LYS A 293 -11.05 -10.63 15.09
C LYS A 293 -12.12 -10.72 14.02
N LEU A 294 -11.75 -10.50 12.76
CA LEU A 294 -12.62 -10.78 11.63
C LEU A 294 -12.61 -12.29 11.29
N SER A 295 -13.72 -12.97 11.55
CA SER A 295 -13.88 -14.40 11.28
C SER A 295 -14.17 -14.68 9.81
N LYS A 296 -13.50 -15.70 9.25
CA LYS A 296 -13.81 -16.22 7.92
C LYS A 296 -15.28 -16.63 7.76
N SER A 297 -15.91 -17.14 8.82
CA SER A 297 -17.32 -17.59 8.79
C SER A 297 -18.31 -16.47 8.61
N ASN A 298 -17.93 -15.23 8.94
CA ASN A 298 -18.82 -14.08 8.95
C ASN A 298 -18.64 -13.20 7.69
N ALA A 299 -17.68 -13.55 6.84
CA ALA A 299 -17.48 -12.94 5.53
C ALA A 299 -18.70 -13.20 4.61
N PRO A 300 -19.01 -12.30 3.65
CA PRO A 300 -18.26 -11.08 3.33
C PRO A 300 -18.50 -9.96 4.34
N TYR A 301 -17.49 -9.12 4.51
CA TYR A 301 -17.61 -7.88 5.29
C TYR A 301 -17.81 -6.69 4.37
N GLN A 302 -18.62 -5.73 4.81
CA GLN A 302 -18.70 -4.41 4.22
C GLN A 302 -17.72 -3.49 4.92
N VAL A 303 -16.98 -2.69 4.15
CA VAL A 303 -16.17 -1.60 4.68
C VAL A 303 -17.01 -0.33 4.64
N LYS A 304 -17.18 0.30 5.81
CA LYS A 304 -17.87 1.58 5.97
C LYS A 304 -16.90 2.66 6.45
N LEU A 305 -17.22 3.89 6.09
CA LEU A 305 -16.53 5.08 6.56
C LEU A 305 -17.49 6.00 7.28
N LEU A 306 -17.03 6.66 8.35
CA LEU A 306 -17.78 7.72 9.01
C LEU A 306 -17.96 8.91 8.05
N SER A 307 -19.19 9.39 7.91
CA SER A 307 -19.50 10.60 7.14
C SER A 307 -19.08 11.85 7.90
N ASP A 308 -18.49 12.80 7.19
CA ASP A 308 -18.16 14.13 7.73
C ASP A 308 -19.40 15.05 7.84
N ASP A 309 -20.51 14.70 7.15
CA ASP A 309 -21.79 15.41 7.24
C ASP A 309 -22.55 15.08 8.53
N ASN A 310 -22.51 16.01 9.51
CA ASN A 310 -23.39 16.05 10.68
C ASN A 310 -24.85 16.46 10.35
N SER A 311 -25.30 16.30 9.11
CA SER A 311 -26.59 16.84 8.64
C SER A 311 -27.78 15.88 8.79
N SER A 312 -27.77 14.94 9.73
CA SER A 312 -29.01 14.26 10.15
C SER A 312 -29.60 15.01 11.34
N SER A 313 -30.61 15.83 11.05
CA SER A 313 -31.49 16.45 12.05
C SER A 313 -32.44 15.45 12.73
N ASP A 314 -32.11 14.16 12.74
CA ASP A 314 -32.81 13.15 13.53
C ASP A 314 -31.98 12.87 14.78
N SER A 315 -32.59 13.22 15.91
CA SER A 315 -32.03 13.19 17.25
C SER A 315 -31.96 11.77 17.81
N ASP A 316 -31.18 10.90 17.17
CA ASP A 316 -30.69 9.66 17.76
C ASP A 316 -29.21 9.48 17.35
N ASN A 317 -28.41 9.08 18.31
CA ASN A 317 -26.97 9.25 18.39
C ASN A 317 -26.20 8.20 17.56
N ASP A 318 -26.54 8.06 16.27
CA ASP A 318 -25.86 7.12 15.37
C ASP A 318 -24.83 7.86 14.52
N ASP A 319 -23.55 7.58 14.80
CA ASP A 319 -22.45 7.92 13.91
C ASP A 319 -22.82 7.50 12.46
N ASN A 320 -22.90 8.46 11.52
CA ASN A 320 -23.43 8.20 10.18
C ASN A 320 -22.41 7.49 9.28
N TYR A 321 -22.16 6.20 9.53
CA TYR A 321 -21.30 5.36 8.71
C TYR A 321 -21.97 4.99 7.39
N PHE A 322 -21.25 5.14 6.27
CA PHE A 322 -21.74 4.80 4.94
C PHE A 322 -20.85 3.77 4.23
N SER A 323 -21.46 2.92 3.42
CA SER A 323 -20.73 1.96 2.57
C SER A 323 -20.08 2.66 1.37
N THR A 324 -18.84 2.28 1.07
CA THR A 324 -18.11 2.76 -0.12
C THR A 324 -18.55 2.10 -1.43
N SER A 325 -19.45 1.10 -1.37
CA SER A 325 -19.94 0.30 -2.50
C SER A 325 -20.58 1.09 -3.66
N ALA A 326 -21.05 2.32 -3.40
CA ALA A 326 -21.70 3.18 -4.38
C ALA A 326 -20.74 4.13 -5.13
N THR A 327 -19.42 3.91 -5.03
CA THR A 327 -18.38 4.69 -5.72
C THR A 327 -17.79 3.91 -6.91
N PRO A 328 -17.03 4.55 -7.82
CA PRO A 328 -16.45 3.83 -8.97
C PRO A 328 -15.51 2.69 -8.55
N TYR A 329 -14.79 2.90 -7.45
CA TYR A 329 -13.82 1.95 -6.89
C TYR A 329 -14.01 1.85 -5.37
N PRO A 330 -14.92 0.99 -4.90
CA PRO A 330 -15.16 0.80 -3.47
C PRO A 330 -13.90 0.28 -2.77
N ILE A 331 -13.84 0.42 -1.44
CA ILE A 331 -12.79 -0.24 -0.66
C ILE A 331 -13.00 -1.75 -0.77
N GLU A 332 -12.00 -2.45 -1.27
CA GLU A 332 -12.06 -3.90 -1.44
C GLU A 332 -11.42 -4.59 -0.23
N LEU A 333 -12.18 -5.46 0.43
CA LEU A 333 -11.66 -6.32 1.49
C LEU A 333 -11.55 -7.76 1.00
N ALA A 334 -10.35 -8.32 1.07
CA ALA A 334 -10.09 -9.73 0.89
C ALA A 334 -9.65 -10.37 2.20
N MET A 335 -9.97 -11.66 2.37
CA MET A 335 -9.38 -12.47 3.42
C MET A 335 -8.59 -13.61 2.81
N ASN A 336 -7.34 -13.83 3.26
CA ASN A 336 -6.49 -14.87 2.69
C ASN A 336 -5.53 -15.49 3.72
N ASN A 337 -4.63 -16.36 3.27
CA ASN A 337 -3.64 -17.06 4.11
C ASN A 337 -2.21 -16.56 3.89
N ALA A 338 -2.03 -15.36 3.34
CA ALA A 338 -0.71 -14.82 3.03
C ALA A 338 0.13 -14.70 4.30
N THR A 339 1.40 -15.09 4.18
CA THR A 339 2.41 -14.96 5.24
C THR A 339 3.49 -13.94 4.90
N ASP A 340 3.49 -13.46 3.66
CA ASP A 340 4.46 -12.51 3.12
C ASP A 340 3.78 -11.56 2.14
N TYR A 341 4.22 -10.30 2.13
CA TYR A 341 3.66 -9.21 1.31
C TYR A 341 3.58 -9.56 -0.18
N SER A 342 4.58 -10.28 -0.71
CA SER A 342 4.62 -10.69 -2.12
C SER A 342 3.42 -11.56 -2.54
N SER A 343 2.73 -12.16 -1.57
CA SER A 343 1.57 -13.04 -1.75
C SER A 343 0.26 -12.47 -1.20
N VAL A 344 0.27 -11.29 -0.56
CA VAL A 344 -0.92 -10.66 0.02
C VAL A 344 -1.91 -10.25 -1.06
N PHE A 345 -1.42 -9.64 -2.14
CA PHE A 345 -2.23 -9.25 -3.29
C PHE A 345 -2.13 -10.29 -4.42
N GLN A 346 -2.34 -11.56 -4.05
CA GLN A 346 -2.50 -12.65 -5.00
C GLN A 346 -3.89 -13.25 -4.84
N ALA A 347 -4.62 -13.35 -5.95
CA ALA A 347 -5.93 -13.97 -6.01
C ALA A 347 -5.95 -15.09 -7.07
N GLN A 348 -6.92 -15.99 -6.94
CA GLN A 348 -7.30 -16.90 -8.00
C GLN A 348 -8.32 -16.23 -8.95
N PRO A 349 -8.42 -16.64 -10.22
CA PRO A 349 -9.40 -16.07 -11.15
C PRO A 349 -10.87 -16.12 -10.68
N ASP A 350 -11.24 -17.10 -9.85
CA ASP A 350 -12.58 -17.23 -9.28
C ASP A 350 -12.83 -16.38 -8.03
N GLU A 351 -11.78 -15.77 -7.46
CA GLU A 351 -11.85 -14.89 -6.28
C GLU A 351 -12.02 -13.41 -6.66
N LEU A 352 -11.69 -13.03 -7.90
CA LEU A 352 -11.84 -11.66 -8.40
C LEU A 352 -13.23 -11.42 -8.98
N ASN A 353 -13.74 -10.19 -8.85
CA ASN A 353 -14.98 -9.77 -9.52
C ASN A 353 -14.74 -9.50 -11.03
N ASP A 354 -15.82 -9.41 -11.81
CA ASP A 354 -15.72 -9.28 -13.27
C ASP A 354 -15.20 -7.92 -13.73
N SER A 355 -15.34 -6.87 -12.90
CA SER A 355 -14.78 -5.54 -13.16
C SER A 355 -13.25 -5.48 -12.97
N SER A 356 -12.69 -6.38 -12.17
CA SER A 356 -11.25 -6.46 -11.84
C SER A 356 -10.44 -7.20 -12.90
N MET A 357 -11.09 -8.07 -13.66
CA MET A 357 -10.44 -8.96 -14.62
C MET A 357 -11.18 -8.98 -15.95
N GLN A 358 -10.56 -8.41 -16.98
CA GLN A 358 -11.11 -8.38 -18.32
C GLN A 358 -10.42 -9.41 -19.21
N TRP A 359 -11.23 -10.29 -19.79
CA TRP A 359 -10.77 -11.31 -20.72
C TRP A 359 -10.92 -10.85 -22.16
N GLY A 360 -9.82 -10.94 -22.92
CA GLY A 360 -9.83 -10.69 -24.36
C GLY A 360 -10.45 -11.83 -25.16
N LYS A 361 -10.37 -11.70 -26.49
CA LYS A 361 -10.90 -12.73 -27.39
C LYS A 361 -9.98 -13.95 -27.43
N GLY A 362 -10.44 -15.06 -26.86
CA GLY A 362 -9.74 -16.33 -26.90
C GLY A 362 -9.61 -16.91 -28.31
N LYS A 363 -8.49 -17.57 -28.59
CA LYS A 363 -8.22 -18.33 -29.82
C LYS A 363 -7.83 -19.76 -29.46
N ILE A 364 -8.62 -20.74 -29.89
CA ILE A 364 -8.32 -22.15 -29.73
C ILE A 364 -7.50 -22.63 -30.93
N SER A 365 -6.33 -23.21 -30.66
CA SER A 365 -5.58 -24.04 -31.61
C SER A 365 -5.95 -25.50 -31.41
N TRP A 366 -6.82 -26.01 -32.29
CA TRP A 366 -7.28 -27.41 -32.27
C TRP A 366 -6.20 -28.43 -32.63
N SER A 367 -5.12 -28.01 -33.31
CA SER A 367 -4.02 -28.91 -33.66
C SER A 367 -3.04 -29.13 -32.51
N ASN A 368 -2.97 -28.16 -31.58
CA ASN A 368 -2.02 -28.13 -30.48
C ASN A 368 -2.73 -28.13 -29.12
N ASP A 369 -4.04 -28.39 -29.11
CA ASP A 369 -4.90 -28.44 -27.93
C ASP A 369 -4.67 -27.29 -26.94
N THR A 370 -4.54 -26.07 -27.47
CA THR A 370 -4.16 -24.87 -26.69
C THR A 370 -5.17 -23.74 -26.87
N LEU A 371 -5.57 -23.09 -25.78
CA LEU A 371 -6.23 -21.78 -25.80
C LEU A 371 -5.18 -20.68 -25.58
N SER A 372 -5.17 -19.66 -26.44
CA SER A 372 -4.48 -18.40 -26.18
C SER A 372 -5.51 -17.31 -25.92
N ILE A 373 -5.38 -16.59 -24.80
CA ILE A 373 -6.30 -15.53 -24.42
C ILE A 373 -5.56 -14.45 -23.64
N SER A 374 -5.82 -13.18 -23.94
CA SER A 374 -5.29 -12.08 -23.15
C SER A 374 -6.16 -11.85 -21.92
N VAL A 375 -5.53 -11.51 -20.80
CA VAL A 375 -6.22 -11.01 -19.61
C VAL A 375 -5.63 -9.67 -19.22
N SER A 376 -6.47 -8.72 -18.86
CA SER A 376 -6.08 -7.43 -18.30
C SER A 376 -6.64 -7.32 -16.89
N LEU A 377 -5.80 -6.90 -15.94
CA LEU A 377 -6.23 -6.64 -14.58
C LEU A 377 -6.31 -5.14 -14.38
N SER A 378 -7.40 -4.69 -13.78
CA SER A 378 -7.60 -3.30 -13.33
C SER A 378 -7.39 -3.17 -11.82
N ASP A 379 -7.02 -4.26 -11.16
CA ASP A 379 -6.95 -4.40 -9.71
C ASP A 379 -5.47 -4.55 -9.25
N VAL A 380 -5.16 -4.31 -7.97
CA VAL A 380 -3.81 -4.54 -7.41
C VAL A 380 -3.50 -6.03 -7.27
N PHE A 381 -4.54 -6.86 -7.22
CA PHE A 381 -4.37 -8.31 -7.12
C PHE A 381 -3.78 -8.87 -8.40
N SER A 382 -2.61 -9.48 -8.27
CA SER A 382 -2.07 -10.36 -9.29
C SER A 382 -2.82 -11.70 -9.28
N ILE A 383 -2.98 -12.30 -10.45
CA ILE A 383 -3.57 -13.64 -10.55
C ILE A 383 -2.47 -14.68 -10.41
N LYS A 384 -2.66 -15.62 -9.49
CA LYS A 384 -1.88 -16.86 -9.42
C LYS A 384 -2.65 -17.98 -10.11
N ASN A 385 -2.18 -18.42 -11.27
CA ASN A 385 -2.84 -19.44 -12.06
C ASN A 385 -2.52 -20.85 -11.54
N ASP A 386 -3.53 -21.56 -11.07
CA ASP A 386 -3.50 -23.03 -11.00
C ASP A 386 -4.15 -23.58 -12.27
N PHE A 387 -3.31 -23.93 -13.25
CA PHE A 387 -3.78 -24.40 -14.55
C PHE A 387 -4.66 -25.65 -14.46
N THR A 388 -4.54 -26.46 -13.42
CA THR A 388 -5.37 -27.66 -13.25
C THR A 388 -6.85 -27.34 -12.98
N LYS A 389 -7.16 -26.11 -12.56
CA LYS A 389 -8.53 -25.64 -12.31
C LYS A 389 -9.22 -25.03 -13.53
N TYR A 390 -8.47 -24.74 -14.59
CA TYR A 390 -9.05 -24.22 -15.83
C TYR A 390 -9.75 -25.32 -16.61
N LYS A 391 -10.92 -24.98 -17.16
CA LYS A 391 -11.72 -25.90 -17.99
C LYS A 391 -12.29 -25.18 -19.19
N LEU A 392 -12.34 -25.86 -20.32
CA LEU A 392 -13.20 -25.49 -21.43
C LEU A 392 -14.47 -26.33 -21.38
N VAL A 393 -15.62 -25.64 -21.45
CA VAL A 393 -16.94 -26.27 -21.39
C VAL A 393 -17.70 -25.95 -22.66
N GLY A 394 -18.04 -26.99 -23.41
CA GLY A 394 -18.97 -26.93 -24.53
C GLY A 394 -20.41 -26.78 -24.03
N ILE A 395 -21.18 -25.90 -24.64
CA ILE A 395 -22.60 -25.71 -24.32
C ILE A 395 -23.44 -26.06 -25.53
N GLU A 396 -24.43 -26.94 -25.31
CA GLU A 396 -25.36 -27.40 -26.33
C GLU A 396 -26.32 -26.30 -26.77
N ARG A 397 -27.09 -26.55 -27.85
CA ARG A 397 -28.07 -25.57 -28.35
C ARG A 397 -29.16 -25.24 -27.34
N ASP A 398 -29.56 -26.22 -26.53
CA ASP A 398 -30.57 -26.08 -25.48
C ASP A 398 -30.03 -25.42 -24.20
N GLY A 399 -28.73 -25.08 -24.16
CA GLY A 399 -28.08 -24.45 -23.02
C GLY A 399 -27.52 -25.43 -21.99
N THR A 400 -27.67 -26.75 -22.19
CA THR A 400 -27.09 -27.75 -21.29
C THR A 400 -25.57 -27.85 -21.44
N LYS A 401 -24.89 -28.29 -20.36
CA LYS A 401 -23.45 -28.54 -20.38
C LYS A 401 -23.16 -29.81 -21.18
N GLY A 402 -22.36 -29.68 -22.24
CA GLY A 402 -21.82 -30.78 -23.02
C GLY A 402 -20.43 -31.18 -22.52
N ASP A 403 -19.51 -31.45 -23.46
CA ASP A 403 -18.15 -31.87 -23.14
C ASP A 403 -17.36 -30.84 -22.31
N VAL A 404 -16.50 -31.36 -21.42
CA VAL A 404 -15.63 -30.58 -20.55
C VAL A 404 -14.22 -31.09 -20.66
N GLU A 405 -13.29 -30.21 -21.00
CA GLU A 405 -11.86 -30.53 -21.03
C GLU A 405 -11.12 -29.70 -19.99
N SER A 406 -10.37 -30.39 -19.12
CA SER A 406 -9.55 -29.74 -18.09
C SER A 406 -8.17 -29.44 -18.64
N ALA A 407 -7.63 -28.30 -18.27
CA ALA A 407 -6.29 -27.91 -18.64
C ALA A 407 -5.24 -28.78 -17.92
N THR A 408 -4.13 -29.01 -18.61
CA THR A 408 -3.00 -29.81 -18.12
C THR A 408 -1.81 -28.97 -17.71
N ASP A 409 -1.63 -27.82 -18.35
CA ASP A 409 -0.47 -26.95 -18.19
C ASP A 409 -0.79 -25.55 -18.75
N GLY A 410 0.04 -24.57 -18.45
CA GLY A 410 -0.07 -23.25 -19.06
C GLY A 410 1.00 -22.27 -18.61
N ALA A 411 0.97 -21.09 -19.20
CA ALA A 411 1.83 -19.97 -18.84
C ALA A 411 1.14 -18.62 -19.13
N PRO A 412 1.49 -17.54 -18.40
CA PRO A 412 2.36 -17.52 -17.21
C PRO A 412 1.65 -18.01 -15.94
N SER A 413 2.40 -18.50 -14.95
CA SER A 413 1.85 -18.91 -13.64
C SER A 413 1.37 -17.75 -12.77
N LYS A 414 1.83 -16.53 -13.08
CA LYS A 414 1.44 -15.28 -12.43
C LYS A 414 1.11 -14.24 -13.50
N VAL A 415 0.04 -13.48 -13.30
CA VAL A 415 -0.29 -12.30 -14.10
C VAL A 415 -0.38 -11.10 -13.18
N ASP A 416 0.41 -10.07 -13.48
CA ASP A 416 0.41 -8.80 -12.76
C ASP A 416 -0.44 -7.76 -13.51
N ASN A 417 -0.81 -6.68 -12.83
CA ASN A 417 -1.65 -5.61 -13.38
C ASN A 417 -0.92 -4.60 -14.27
N SER A 418 0.38 -4.79 -14.47
CA SER A 418 1.21 -3.81 -15.20
C SER A 418 0.89 -3.71 -16.70
N GLN A 419 0.41 -4.79 -17.34
CA GLN A 419 0.04 -4.86 -18.75
C GLN A 419 -0.93 -6.01 -19.00
N PRO A 420 -1.71 -5.98 -20.11
CA PRO A 420 -2.40 -7.17 -20.60
C PRO A 420 -1.43 -8.34 -20.77
N ALA A 421 -1.74 -9.49 -20.18
CA ALA A 421 -0.92 -10.69 -20.26
C ALA A 421 -1.58 -11.74 -21.15
N ASP A 422 -0.80 -12.36 -22.03
CA ASP A 422 -1.25 -13.47 -22.86
C ASP A 422 -1.13 -14.79 -22.10
N LEU A 423 -2.27 -15.34 -21.66
CA LEU A 423 -2.33 -16.71 -21.15
C LEU A 423 -2.36 -17.72 -22.30
N LYS A 424 -1.50 -18.72 -22.20
CA LYS A 424 -1.54 -19.93 -23.01
C LYS A 424 -1.88 -21.10 -22.11
N ILE A 425 -3.06 -21.68 -22.31
CA ILE A 425 -3.59 -22.80 -21.53
C ILE A 425 -3.61 -24.04 -22.43
N LYS A 426 -2.90 -25.09 -22.02
CA LYS A 426 -2.87 -26.38 -22.74
C LYS A 426 -3.88 -27.35 -22.14
N PHE A 427 -4.44 -28.17 -23.00
CA PHE A 427 -5.41 -29.21 -22.66
C PHE A 427 -4.92 -30.55 -23.20
N SER A 428 -5.42 -31.64 -22.64
CA SER A 428 -5.05 -33.00 -23.09
C SER A 428 -5.51 -33.29 -24.52
N ASN A 429 -6.73 -32.87 -24.86
CA ASN A 429 -7.36 -33.14 -26.16
C ASN A 429 -8.62 -32.28 -26.34
N LEU A 430 -8.68 -31.42 -27.35
CA LEU A 430 -9.82 -30.54 -27.61
C LEU A 430 -10.73 -31.04 -28.75
N LYS A 431 -10.53 -32.27 -29.27
CA LYS A 431 -11.25 -32.78 -30.45
C LYS A 431 -12.77 -32.73 -30.30
N ASN A 432 -13.29 -33.14 -29.15
CA ASN A 432 -14.73 -33.20 -28.91
C ASN A 432 -15.34 -31.79 -28.85
N LEU A 433 -14.65 -30.85 -28.20
CA LEU A 433 -15.07 -29.45 -28.11
C LEU A 433 -15.15 -28.72 -29.46
N LYS A 434 -14.51 -29.23 -30.52
CA LYS A 434 -14.50 -28.60 -31.85
C LYS A 434 -15.91 -28.49 -32.47
N THR A 435 -16.80 -29.44 -32.14
CA THR A 435 -18.17 -29.52 -32.66
C THR A 435 -19.10 -28.45 -32.08
N TYR A 436 -18.77 -27.93 -30.90
CA TYR A 436 -19.60 -26.98 -30.16
C TYR A 436 -19.58 -25.59 -30.80
N LYS A 437 -20.77 -24.96 -30.84
CA LYS A 437 -20.94 -23.55 -31.27
C LYS A 437 -20.75 -22.56 -30.12
N LYS A 438 -20.89 -23.02 -28.88
CA LYS A 438 -20.70 -22.22 -27.67
C LYS A 438 -19.66 -22.90 -26.80
N ILE A 439 -18.59 -22.20 -26.47
CA ILE A 439 -17.53 -22.72 -25.59
C ILE A 439 -17.17 -21.65 -24.58
N TYR A 440 -17.09 -22.02 -23.32
CA TYR A 440 -16.75 -21.12 -22.21
C TYR A 440 -15.46 -21.57 -21.53
N LEU A 441 -14.66 -20.59 -21.11
CA LEU A 441 -13.56 -20.80 -20.19
C LEU A 441 -14.09 -20.68 -18.77
N GLN A 442 -13.80 -21.68 -17.94
CA GLN A 442 -14.14 -21.70 -16.52
C GLN A 442 -12.89 -21.87 -15.67
N TYR A 443 -12.96 -21.37 -14.44
CA TYR A 443 -12.01 -21.64 -13.38
C TYR A 443 -12.76 -22.13 -12.16
N GLY A 444 -12.47 -23.36 -11.71
CA GLY A 444 -13.29 -23.99 -10.68
C GLY A 444 -14.74 -24.14 -11.15
N SER A 445 -15.67 -23.44 -10.49
CA SER A 445 -17.09 -23.35 -10.88
C SER A 445 -17.46 -22.04 -11.58
N LYS A 446 -16.59 -21.01 -11.54
CA LYS A 446 -16.85 -19.69 -12.11
C LYS A 446 -16.66 -19.72 -13.62
N THR A 447 -17.62 -19.16 -14.36
CA THR A 447 -17.43 -18.88 -15.79
C THR A 447 -16.66 -17.57 -15.93
N LEU A 448 -15.51 -17.63 -16.59
CA LEU A 448 -14.63 -16.48 -16.78
C LEU A 448 -15.02 -15.69 -18.02
N THR A 449 -15.18 -16.38 -19.15
CA THR A 449 -15.51 -15.74 -20.42
C THR A 449 -16.00 -16.74 -21.46
N ARG A 450 -16.67 -16.24 -22.50
CA ARG A 450 -17.05 -17.02 -23.68
C ARG A 450 -15.94 -16.97 -24.72
N ILE A 451 -15.53 -18.14 -25.20
CA ILE A 451 -14.46 -18.31 -26.19
C ILE A 451 -15.00 -18.40 -27.62
N LYS A 452 -16.13 -19.09 -27.81
CA LYS A 452 -16.76 -19.33 -29.11
C LYS A 452 -18.27 -19.22 -28.98
#